data_AF-A0A645CF05-F1
#
_entry.id   AF-A0A645CF05-F1
#
_cell.length_a   1.000
_cell.length_b   1.000
_cell.length_c   1.000
_cell.angle_alpha   90.00
_cell.angle_beta   90.00
_cell.angle_gamma   90.00
#
_symmetry.space_group_name_H-M   'P 1'
#
loop_
_entity.id
_entity.type
_entity.pdbx_description
1 polymer ?
#
loop_
_entity_poly.entity_id
_entity_poly.type
_entity_poly.pdbx_seq_one_letter_code
_entity_poly.pdbx_strand_id
1 'polypeptide(L)'
;MRLENDYSQSTPYTVLSTWGFVGSLLLMAIPLVGFILTIVWASGGAYNLNRRNLARGYLLLMGIGIGIYVLLIAIIVASGGTSYLLDYMNQSFR
;
A
#
# COMPACT_ATOMS: atom_id res chain seq x y z
N MET A 1 29.55 -34.95 -8.16
CA MET A 1 29.56 -33.80 -7.21
C MET A 1 29.07 -32.56 -7.97
N ARG A 2 27.75 -32.30 -7.98
CA ARG A 2 27.10 -31.16 -8.68
C ARG A 2 26.41 -30.20 -7.70
N LEU A 3 26.35 -30.55 -6.43
CA LEU A 3 25.54 -29.87 -5.42
C LEU A 3 26.15 -28.54 -4.96
N GLU A 4 27.45 -28.32 -5.12
CA GLU A 4 28.14 -27.09 -4.68
C GLU A 4 27.68 -25.83 -5.44
N ASN A 5 27.20 -25.97 -6.68
CA ASN A 5 26.90 -24.84 -7.57
C ASN A 5 25.44 -24.37 -7.52
N ASP A 6 24.56 -25.08 -6.81
CA ASP A 6 23.13 -24.71 -6.68
C ASP A 6 22.86 -23.72 -5.53
N TYR A 7 23.80 -23.58 -4.57
CA TYR A 7 23.63 -22.69 -3.43
C TYR A 7 23.81 -21.20 -3.75
N SER A 8 24.46 -20.87 -4.88
CA SER A 8 24.67 -19.48 -5.30
C SER A 8 23.64 -18.96 -6.30
N GLN A 9 22.67 -19.80 -6.70
CA GLN A 9 21.59 -19.38 -7.57
C GLN A 9 20.53 -18.67 -6.72
N SER A 10 20.59 -17.33 -6.67
CA SER A 10 19.52 -16.54 -6.06
C SER A 10 18.21 -16.83 -6.79
N THR A 11 17.36 -17.68 -6.23
CA THR A 11 16.11 -18.06 -6.88
C THR A 11 15.03 -17.01 -6.60
N PRO A 12 14.02 -16.85 -7.46
CA PRO A 12 12.93 -15.90 -7.23
C PRO A 12 12.16 -16.15 -5.91
N TYR A 13 12.25 -17.36 -5.35
CA TYR A 13 11.63 -17.77 -4.09
C TYR A 13 12.52 -17.59 -2.85
N THR A 14 13.71 -16.99 -3.00
CA THR A 14 14.59 -16.70 -1.86
C THR A 14 13.87 -15.80 -0.85
N VAL A 15 13.92 -16.16 0.44
CA VAL A 15 13.27 -15.37 1.48
C VAL A 15 13.93 -14.00 1.59
N LEU A 16 13.12 -12.95 1.63
CA LEU A 16 13.61 -11.59 1.80
C LEU A 16 13.98 -11.36 3.27
N SER A 17 15.15 -10.76 3.51
CA SER A 17 15.56 -10.41 4.88
C SER A 17 14.64 -9.38 5.51
N THR A 18 14.59 -9.33 6.85
CA THR A 18 13.79 -8.36 7.60
C THR A 18 14.10 -6.93 7.18
N TRP A 19 15.37 -6.57 7.02
CA TRP A 19 15.78 -5.25 6.52
C TRP A 19 15.35 -4.99 5.08
N GLY A 20 15.26 -6.04 4.26
CA GLY A 20 14.67 -5.95 2.92
C GLY A 20 13.18 -5.58 2.95
N PHE A 21 12.43 -6.12 3.90
CA PHE A 21 11.03 -5.71 4.13
C PHE A 21 10.94 -4.28 4.67
N VAL A 22 11.75 -3.92 5.67
CA VAL A 22 11.77 -2.56 6.23
C VAL A 22 12.07 -1.52 5.14
N GLY A 23 13.11 -1.73 4.33
CA GLY A 23 13.43 -0.82 3.22
C GLY A 23 12.33 -0.75 2.16
N SER A 24 11.64 -1.87 1.90
CA SER A 24 10.48 -1.88 1.00
C SER A 24 9.34 -1.03 1.54
N LEU A 25 8.99 -1.21 2.82
CA LEU A 25 7.93 -0.46 3.48
C LEU A 25 8.25 1.04 3.58
N LEU A 26 9.51 1.41 3.84
CA LEU A 26 9.94 2.82 3.87
C LEU A 26 9.80 3.48 2.49
N LEU A 27 10.20 2.80 1.41
CA LEU A 27 10.01 3.30 0.05
C LEU A 27 8.52 3.44 -0.28
N MET A 28 7.70 2.47 0.15
CA MET A 28 6.26 2.44 -0.08
C MET A 28 5.49 3.49 0.74
N ALA A 29 6.05 3.94 1.87
CA ALA A 29 5.47 5.01 2.69
C ALA A 29 5.56 6.39 2.01
N ILE A 30 6.46 6.58 1.05
CA ILE A 30 6.56 7.84 0.29
C ILE A 30 5.37 7.87 -0.70
N PRO A 31 4.52 8.92 -0.71
CA PRO A 31 3.25 8.87 -1.46
C PRO A 31 3.42 8.61 -2.97
N LEU A 32 4.20 9.44 -3.66
CA LEU A 32 4.37 9.33 -5.11
C LEU A 32 5.33 8.19 -5.49
N VAL A 33 6.50 8.17 -4.87
CA VAL A 33 7.54 7.16 -5.16
C VAL A 33 7.06 5.78 -4.76
N GLY A 34 6.46 5.65 -3.59
CA GLY A 34 5.91 4.40 -3.08
C GLY A 34 4.79 3.87 -3.95
N PHE A 35 3.88 4.73 -4.43
CA PHE A 35 2.82 4.35 -5.36
C PHE A 35 3.37 3.84 -6.71
N ILE A 36 4.33 4.55 -7.30
CA ILE A 36 4.94 4.12 -8.57
C ILE A 36 5.71 2.80 -8.37
N LEU A 37 6.54 2.70 -7.32
CA LEU A 37 7.31 1.49 -7.03
C LEU A 37 6.42 0.29 -6.74
N THR A 38 5.30 0.47 -6.04
CA THR A 38 4.35 -0.62 -5.80
C THR A 38 3.76 -1.14 -7.10
N ILE A 39 3.36 -0.27 -8.03
CA ILE A 39 2.88 -0.70 -9.35
C ILE A 39 3.97 -1.47 -10.09
N VAL A 40 5.18 -0.90 -10.18
CA VAL A 40 6.31 -1.53 -10.87
C VAL A 40 6.62 -2.92 -10.29
N TRP A 41 6.68 -3.04 -8.97
CA TRP A 41 6.94 -4.33 -8.31
C TRP A 41 5.78 -5.31 -8.45
N ALA A 42 4.52 -4.84 -8.38
CA ALA A 42 3.35 -5.69 -8.56
C ALA A 42 3.24 -6.27 -9.98
N SER A 43 3.63 -5.47 -10.99
CA SER A 43 3.67 -5.85 -12.40
C SER A 43 4.84 -6.76 -12.78
N GLY A 44 5.73 -7.09 -11.85
CA GLY A 44 6.84 -8.03 -12.06
C GLY A 44 8.23 -7.40 -12.10
N GLY A 45 8.37 -6.09 -11.86
CA GLY A 45 9.65 -5.38 -11.86
C GLY A 45 10.59 -5.73 -10.70
N ALA A 46 10.12 -6.44 -9.66
CA ALA A 46 10.99 -6.97 -8.60
C ALA A 46 11.45 -8.38 -8.97
N TYR A 47 12.73 -8.77 -8.80
CA TYR A 47 13.15 -10.15 -9.04
C TYR A 47 12.55 -11.15 -8.01
N ASN A 48 12.46 -10.72 -6.75
CA ASN A 48 12.02 -11.54 -5.62
C ASN A 48 10.48 -11.62 -5.53
N LEU A 49 9.94 -12.83 -5.45
CA LEU A 49 8.49 -13.07 -5.43
C LEU A 49 7.82 -12.55 -4.16
N ASN A 50 8.50 -12.61 -3.01
CA ASN A 50 7.96 -12.07 -1.75
C ASN A 50 7.74 -10.55 -1.84
N ARG A 51 8.65 -9.83 -2.50
CA ARG A 51 8.49 -8.38 -2.73
C ARG A 51 7.37 -8.05 -3.71
N ARG A 52 7.17 -8.88 -4.75
CA ARG A 52 6.02 -8.74 -5.68
C ARG A 52 4.69 -8.93 -4.94
N ASN A 53 4.60 -9.95 -4.10
CA ASN A 53 3.39 -10.24 -3.32
C ASN A 53 3.10 -9.14 -2.30
N LEU A 54 4.14 -8.61 -1.63
CA LEU A 54 4.02 -7.43 -0.78
C LEU A 54 3.43 -6.25 -1.55
N ALA A 55 3.96 -5.96 -2.75
CA ALA A 55 3.49 -4.84 -3.56
C ALA A 55 2.03 -5.00 -4.03
N ARG A 56 1.65 -6.20 -4.46
CA ARG A 56 0.25 -6.52 -4.84
C ARG A 56 -0.71 -6.39 -3.65
N GLY A 57 -0.33 -6.94 -2.50
CA GLY A 57 -1.11 -6.82 -1.27
C GLY A 57 -1.29 -5.37 -0.84
N TYR A 58 -0.22 -4.56 -0.92
CA TYR A 58 -0.28 -3.15 -0.57
C TYR A 58 -1.18 -2.34 -1.51
N LEU A 59 -1.14 -2.59 -2.82
CA LEU A 59 -2.06 -1.96 -3.78
C LEU A 59 -3.53 -2.29 -3.47
N LEU A 60 -3.82 -3.55 -3.13
CA LEU A 60 -5.17 -3.95 -2.72
C LEU A 60 -5.59 -3.22 -1.44
N LEU A 61 -4.72 -3.12 -0.44
CA LEU A 61 -4.99 -2.39 0.80
C LEU A 61 -5.23 -0.89 0.54
N MET A 62 -4.45 -0.26 -0.34
CA MET A 62 -4.69 1.12 -0.76
C MET A 62 -6.06 1.27 -1.42
N GLY A 63 -6.41 0.38 -2.34
CA GLY A 63 -7.72 0.38 -3.01
C GLY A 63 -8.89 0.21 -2.03
N ILE A 64 -8.77 -0.71 -1.08
CA ILE A 64 -9.77 -0.91 -0.02
C ILE A 64 -9.88 0.34 0.86
N GLY A 65 -8.75 0.93 1.27
CA GLY A 65 -8.73 2.16 2.07
C GLY A 65 -9.44 3.32 1.36
N ILE A 66 -9.19 3.51 0.06
CA ILE A 66 -9.88 4.51 -0.76
C ILE A 66 -11.38 4.19 -0.86
N GLY A 67 -11.75 2.93 -1.10
CA GLY A 67 -13.16 2.51 -1.17
C GLY A 67 -13.93 2.78 0.12
N ILE A 68 -13.35 2.45 1.28
CA ILE A 68 -13.93 2.74 2.60
C ILE A 68 -14.05 4.25 2.81
N TYR A 69 -13.00 5.02 2.50
CA TYR A 69 -13.02 6.48 2.64
C TYR A 69 -14.14 7.13 1.81
N VAL A 70 -14.27 6.74 0.54
CA VAL A 70 -15.33 7.24 -0.35
C VAL A 70 -16.71 6.85 0.18
N LEU A 71 -16.88 5.60 0.66
CA LEU A 71 -18.13 5.14 1.24
C LEU A 71 -18.55 5.96 2.46
N LEU A 72 -17.61 6.25 3.37
CA LEU A 72 -17.87 7.05 4.57
C LEU A 72 -18.29 8.48 4.21
N ILE A 73 -17.59 9.12 3.26
CA ILE A 73 -17.98 10.45 2.76
C ILE A 73 -19.38 10.41 2.16
N ALA A 74 -19.67 9.42 1.32
CA ALA A 74 -20.99 9.28 0.70
C ALA A 74 -22.11 9.18 1.74
N ILE A 75 -21.89 8.43 2.83
CA ILE A 75 -22.85 8.31 3.93
C ILE A 75 -23.03 9.66 4.66
N ILE A 76 -21.94 10.38 4.96
CA ILE A 76 -22.00 11.67 5.66
C ILE A 76 -22.76 12.71 4.82
N VAL A 77 -22.51 12.74 3.51
CA VAL A 77 -23.19 13.66 2.58
C VAL A 77 -24.66 13.28 2.42
N ALA A 78 -24.97 12.00 2.23
CA ALA A 78 -26.34 11.52 2.02
C ALA A 78 -27.24 11.68 3.26
N SER A 79 -26.67 11.61 4.46
CA SER A 79 -27.41 11.75 5.73
C SER A 79 -27.61 13.21 6.17
N GLY A 80 -27.10 14.20 5.42
CA GLY A 80 -27.12 15.61 5.83
C GLY A 80 -26.12 15.94 6.95
N GLY A 81 -25.21 15.02 7.28
CA GLY A 81 -24.12 15.24 8.26
C GLY A 81 -23.32 16.51 7.97
N THR A 82 -23.10 16.82 6.70
CA THR A 82 -22.40 18.04 6.27
C THR A 82 -23.13 19.32 6.70
N SER A 83 -24.46 19.38 6.61
CA SER A 83 -25.22 20.56 7.06
C SER A 83 -25.17 20.76 8.57
N TYR A 84 -25.22 19.69 9.37
CA TYR A 84 -25.11 19.78 10.83
C TYR A 84 -23.75 20.32 11.29
N LEU A 85 -22.67 19.91 10.62
CA LEU A 85 -21.31 20.38 10.94
C LEU A 85 -21.14 21.86 10.60
N LEU A 86 -21.66 22.31 9.45
CA LEU A 86 -21.59 23.71 9.05
C LEU A 86 -22.40 24.61 10.00
N ASP A 87 -23.57 24.16 10.45
CA ASP A 87 -24.40 24.91 11.37
C ASP A 87 -23.78 25.01 12.77
N TYR A 88 -23.17 23.92 13.26
CA TYR A 88 -22.38 23.92 14.50
C TYR A 88 -21.20 24.90 14.43
N MET A 89 -20.44 24.87 13.34
CA MET A 89 -19.32 25.79 13.14
C MET A 89 -19.79 27.25 13.10
N ASN A 90 -20.87 27.55 12.39
CA ASN A 90 -21.43 28.90 12.30
C ASN A 90 -21.90 29.43 13.66
N GLN A 91 -22.48 28.58 14.50
CA GLN A 91 -22.89 28.93 15.86
C GLN A 91 -21.71 29.17 16.79
N SER A 92 -20.58 28.49 16.60
CA SER A 92 -19.40 28.66 17.46
C SER A 92 -18.66 30.01 17.30
N PHE A 93 -18.93 30.74 16.22
CA PHE A 93 -18.33 32.06 15.94
C PHE A 93 -19.27 33.24 16.22
N ARG A 94 -20.49 32.99 16.72
CA ARG A 94 -21.42 34.01 17.21
C ARG A 94 -21.37 34.10 18.73
#